data_AF-A0A3B1AAM8-F1
#
_entry.id   AF-A0A3B1AAM8-F1
#
_cell.length_a   1.000
_cell.length_b   1.000
_cell.length_c   1.000
_cell.angle_alpha   90.00
_cell.angle_beta   90.00
_cell.angle_gamma   90.00
#
_symmetry.space_group_name_H-M   'P 1'
#
loop_
_entity.id
_entity.type
_entity.pdbx_description
1 polymer ?
#
loop_
_entity_poly.entity_id
_entity_poly.type
_entity_poly.pdbx_seq_one_letter_code
_entity_poly.pdbx_strand_id
1 'polypeptide(L)' 'MDNIELINEIIATAKANNISQGELAARAGIRQETLSRAKKNPNLSLTTFADLARIAGLQIKLIPDNPVVEQINDGTLFPS' A
#
# COMPACT_ATOMS: atom_id res chain seq x y z
N MET A 1 -4.53 10.76 1.56
CA MET A 1 -3.40 9.92 1.17
C MET A 1 -3.38 9.86 -0.35
N ASP A 2 -2.30 10.32 -0.97
CA ASP A 2 -2.11 10.27 -2.42
C ASP A 2 -1.54 8.90 -2.86
N ASN A 3 -1.72 8.54 -4.14
CA ASN A 3 -1.19 7.30 -4.71
C ASN A 3 0.34 7.19 -4.57
N ILE A 4 1.07 8.31 -4.57
CA ILE A 4 2.52 8.35 -4.34
C ILE A 4 2.86 7.95 -2.89
N GLU A 5 2.10 8.45 -1.92
CA GLU A 5 2.31 8.15 -0.50
C GLU A 5 2.11 6.66 -0.23
N LEU A 6 1.05 6.10 -0.80
CA LEU A 6 0.74 4.66 -0.76
C LEU A 6 1.88 3.80 -1.33
N ILE A 7 2.43 4.15 -2.49
CA ILE A 7 3.58 3.44 -3.09
C ILE A 7 4.80 3.52 -2.17
N ASN A 8 5.08 4.69 -1.60
CA ASN A 8 6.23 4.88 -0.72
C ASN A 8 6.10 4.07 0.57
N GLU A 9 4.88 3.97 1.13
CA GLU A 9 4.60 3.15 2.30
C GLU A 9 4.81 1.65 2.02
N ILE A 10 4.35 1.17 0.87
CA ILE A 10 4.61 -0.22 0.44
C ILE A 10 6.12 -0.47 0.33
N ILE A 11 6.88 0.43 -0.28
CA ILE A 11 8.33 0.30 -0.42
C ILE A 11 9.03 0.34 0.94
N ALA A 12 8.60 1.21 1.85
CA ALA A 12 9.15 1.31 3.20
C ALA A 12 8.88 0.03 3.99
N THR A 13 7.67 -0.51 3.91
CA THR A 13 7.28 -1.76 4.57
C THR A 13 8.03 -2.95 3.99
N ALA A 14 8.17 -3.03 2.67
CA ALA A 14 9.00 -4.05 2.02
C ALA A 14 10.46 -4.00 2.52
N LYS A 15 11.03 -2.79 2.62
CA LYS A 15 12.39 -2.59 3.15
C LYS A 15 12.51 -3.03 4.61
N ALA A 16 11.51 -2.75 5.45
CA ALA A 16 11.47 -3.22 6.83
C ALA A 16 11.43 -4.76 6.92
N ASN A 17 10.82 -5.41 5.92
CA ASN A 17 10.77 -6.87 5.76
C ASN A 17 11.98 -7.46 5.00
N ASN A 18 13.10 -6.73 4.89
CA ASN A 18 14.31 -7.13 4.16
C ASN A 18 14.11 -7.42 2.66
N ILE A 19 13.04 -6.89 2.05
CA ILE A 19 12.78 -7.01 0.63
C ILE A 19 13.31 -5.75 -0.05
N SER A 20 14.30 -5.93 -0.93
CA SER A 20 14.82 -4.81 -1.72
C SER A 20 13.80 -4.33 -2.74
N GLN A 21 13.92 -3.08 -3.21
CA GLN A 21 13.03 -2.55 -4.23
C GLN A 21 13.09 -3.36 -5.55
N GLY A 22 14.28 -3.83 -5.93
CA GLY A 22 14.45 -4.66 -7.12
C GLY A 22 13.76 -6.02 -6.96
N GLU A 23 13.85 -6.60 -5.77
CA GLU A 23 13.20 -7.87 -5.45
C GLU A 23 11.68 -7.74 -5.33
N LEU A 24 11.18 -6.65 -4.75
CA LEU A 24 9.76 -6.30 -4.71
C LEU A 24 9.19 -6.20 -6.14
N ALA A 25 9.89 -5.47 -7.02
CA ALA A 25 9.50 -5.34 -8.43
C ALA A 25 9.51 -6.69 -9.15
N ALA A 26 10.57 -7.49 -8.97
CA ALA A 26 10.71 -8.80 -9.59
C ALA A 26 9.60 -9.77 -9.13
N ARG A 27 9.31 -9.80 -7.83
CA ARG A 27 8.23 -10.63 -7.24
C ARG A 27 6.84 -10.17 -7.70
N ALA A 28 6.66 -8.89 -8.01
CA ALA A 28 5.43 -8.33 -8.57
C ALA A 28 5.35 -8.46 -10.11
N GLY A 29 6.33 -9.10 -10.76
CA GLY A 29 6.35 -9.29 -12.21
C GLY A 29 6.59 -8.01 -13.02
N ILE A 30 7.12 -6.95 -12.39
CA ILE A 30 7.43 -5.67 -13.05
C ILE A 30 8.93 -5.39 -13.06
N ARG A 31 9.34 -4.51 -13.97
CA ARG A 31 10.72 -4.01 -14.00
C ARG A 31 10.95 -3.05 -12.82
N GLN A 32 12.14 -3.08 -12.24
CA GLN A 32 12.54 -2.14 -11.17
C GLN A 32 12.41 -0.68 -11.63
N GLU A 33 12.69 -0.38 -12.89
CA GLU A 33 12.48 0.96 -13.47
C GLU A 33 11.02 1.39 -13.42
N THR A 34 10.06 0.48 -13.67
CA THR A 34 8.63 0.76 -13.57
C THR A 34 8.27 1.16 -12.14
N LEU A 35 8.78 0.43 -11.14
CA LEU A 35 8.58 0.77 -9.73
C LEU A 35 9.26 2.09 -9.35
N SER A 36 10.44 2.39 -9.90
CA SER A 36 11.13 3.66 -9.67
C SER A 36 10.36 4.85 -10.25
N ARG A 37 9.79 4.69 -11.45
CA ARG A 37 8.90 5.68 -12.08
C ARG A 37 7.61 5.86 -11.29
N ALA A 38 7.04 4.79 -10.76
CA ALA A 38 5.82 4.80 -9.95
C ALA A 38 5.94 5.69 -8.70
N LYS A 39 7.14 5.88 -8.13
CA LYS A 39 7.35 6.81 -7.01
C LYS A 39 7.12 8.29 -7.36
N LYS A 40 7.22 8.64 -8.65
CA LYS A 40 7.03 10.01 -9.15
C LYS A 40 5.71 10.16 -9.88
N ASN A 41 5.32 9.13 -10.62
CA ASN A 41 4.06 9.09 -11.35
C ASN A 41 3.50 7.67 -11.28
N PRO A 42 2.57 7.39 -10.34
CA PRO A 42 2.03 6.06 -10.08
C PRO A 42 1.02 5.67 -11.16
N ASN A 43 1.52 5.37 -12.36
CA ASN A 43 0.73 4.79 -13.44
C ASN A 43 0.85 3.26 -13.42
N LEU A 44 0.35 2.65 -12.35
CA LEU A 44 0.32 1.20 -12.15
C LEU A 44 -1.12 0.71 -12.16
N SER A 45 -1.34 -0.50 -12.66
CA SER A 45 -2.64 -1.15 -12.52
C SER A 45 -2.93 -1.45 -11.05
N LEU A 46 -4.22 -1.48 -10.68
CA LEU A 46 -4.63 -1.86 -9.34
C LEU A 46 -4.12 -3.25 -8.95
N THR A 47 -4.04 -4.17 -9.92
CA THR A 47 -3.51 -5.53 -9.72
C THR A 47 -2.05 -5.50 -9.31
N THR A 48 -1.21 -4.75 -10.03
CA THR A 48 0.21 -4.59 -9.67
C THR A 48 0.37 -3.90 -8.32
N PHE A 49 -0.46 -2.89 -8.04
CA PHE A 49 -0.45 -2.22 -6.76
C PHE A 49 -0.79 -3.17 -5.60
N ALA A 50 -1.81 -4.01 -5.77
CA ALA A 50 -2.19 -5.04 -4.81
C ALA A 50 -1.13 -6.12 -4.62
N ASP A 51 -0.45 -6.54 -5.70
CA ASP A 51 0.66 -7.48 -5.61
C ASP A 51 1.84 -6.91 -4.85
N LEU A 52 2.22 -5.65 -5.12
CA LEU A 52 3.28 -4.96 -4.38
C LEU A 52 2.96 -4.90 -2.88
N ALA A 53 1.73 -4.50 -2.53
CA ALA A 53 1.27 -4.46 -1.14
C ALA A 53 1.36 -5.85 -0.50
N ARG A 54 0.84 -6.89 -1.17
CA ARG A 54 0.86 -8.28 -0.68
C ARG A 54 2.28 -8.79 -0.45
N ILE A 55 3.20 -8.53 -1.37
CA ILE A 55 4.62 -8.94 -1.24
C ILE A 55 5.29 -8.20 -0.07
N ALA A 56 4.94 -6.93 0.14
CA ALA A 56 5.41 -6.14 1.27
C ALA A 56 4.81 -6.57 2.62
N GLY A 57 3.82 -7.47 2.64
CA GLY A 57 3.14 -7.91 3.86
C GLY A 57 1.93 -7.05 4.24
N LEU A 58 1.44 -6.22 3.33
CA LEU A 58 0.27 -5.37 3.51
C LEU A 58 -0.96 -5.99 2.83
N GLN A 59 -2.15 -5.55 3.27
CA GLN A 59 -3.41 -5.94 2.67
C GLN A 59 -4.23 -4.70 2.30
N ILE A 60 -4.72 -4.66 1.06
CA ILE A 60 -5.70 -3.67 0.62
C ILE A 60 -7.09 -4.24 0.83
N LYS A 61 -7.95 -3.47 1.51
CA LYS A 61 -9.36 -3.82 1.72
C LYS A 61 -10.23 -2.62 1.39
N LEU A 62 -11.39 -2.89 0.79
CA LEU A 62 -12.48 -1.94 0.72
C LEU A 62 -13.31 -2.11 1.99
N ILE A 63 -13.53 -1.02 2.71
CA ILE A 63 -14.36 -0.99 3.91
C ILE A 63 -15.59 -0.11 3.62
N PRO A 64 -16.76 -0.40 4.21
CA PRO A 64 -17.92 0.47 4.11
C PRO A 64 -17.60 1.87 4.65
N ASP A 65 -17.96 2.89 3.90
CA ASP A 65 -17.88 4.29 4.32
C ASP A 65 -19.04 4.58 5.30
N ASN A 66 -18.90 4.07 6.53
CA ASN A 66 -19.87 4.26 7.59
C ASN A 66 -19.21 4.95 8.79
N PRO A 67 -19.54 6.23 9.04
CA PRO A 67 -18.88 7.02 10.09
C PRO A 67 -19.10 6.44 11.50
N VAL A 68 -20.15 5.65 11.70
CA VAL A 68 -20.42 4.99 12.99
C VAL A 68 -19.41 3.88 13.28
N VAL A 69 -18.91 3.18 12.24
CA VAL A 69 -17.95 2.09 12.40
C VAL A 69 -16.56 2.62 12.77
N GLU A 70 -16.17 3.77 12.21
CA GLU A 70 -14.94 4.48 12.62
C GLU A 70 -14.97 4.85 14.10
N GLN A 71 -16.07 5.42 14.59
CA GLN A 71 -16.24 5.78 16.01
C GLN A 71 -16.20 4.56 16.95
N ILE A 72 -16.67 3.39 16.50
CA ILE A 72 -16.55 2.14 17.26
C ILE A 72 -15.09 1.69 17.33
N ASN A 73 -14.38 1.67 16.20
CA ASN A 73 -13.00 1.20 16.13
C ASN A 73 -12.03 2.12 16.90
N ASP A 74 -12.28 3.43 16.88
CA ASP A 74 -11.48 4.42 17.59
C ASP A 74 -11.85 4.54 19.08
N GLY A 75 -12.87 3.81 19.54
CA GLY A 75 -13.33 3.85 20.93
C GLY A 75 -13.98 5.18 21.34
N THR A 76 -14.41 6.00 20.36
CA THR A 76 -14.98 7.34 20.57
C THR A 76 -16.50 7.38 20.47
N LEU A 77 -17.15 6.22 20.24
CA LEU A 77 -18.61 6.11 20.07
C LEU A 77 -19.40 6.71 21.23
N PHE A 78 -18.91 6.59 22.47
CA PHE A 78 -19.55 7.17 23.64
C PHE A 78 -18.70 8.32 24.18
N PRO A 79 -19.18 9.58 24.06
CA PRO A 79 -18.52 10.70 24.73
C PRO A 79 -18.64 10.53 26.26
N SER A 80 -17.55 10.88 26.96
CA SER A 80 -17.49 10.92 28.44
C SER A 80 -18.32 12.04 29.03
#